data_AF-A0A356FE00-F1
#
_entry.id   AF-A0A356FE00-F1
#
_cell.length_a   1.000
_cell.length_b   1.000
_cell.length_c   1.000
_cell.angle_alpha   90.00
_cell.angle_beta   90.00
_cell.angle_gamma   90.00
#
_symmetry.space_group_name_H-M   'P 1'
#
loop_
_entity.id
_entity.type
_entity.pdbx_description
1 polymer ?
#
loop_
_entity_poly.entity_id
_entity_poly.type
_entity_poly.pdbx_seq_one_letter_code
_entity_poly.pdbx_strand_id
1 'polypeptide(L)'
;MIARKDNPGEHFNSALEAFTSGELETAVACLRVGFFENLYIAARLVGEEAHPQEIWYPGPEARPDAAVEYVERFGFDWKGSNAKMRFLQSVWSDPLVRRELENFISLSRALERAPDERTRNKLLDERLRYTDRGRIDATQAEILCRLRGGDLAGPSQPPVLDSLYLAAADPVESVEFYRKLLNIEPRETSRQARGCAEFELSGFKLVIHGLDQQSEEDPFGLGPRPASLGWGSVLVLGVQKLDGYLEQARHHEIEILDSELETGEAMGLETAGTTRFFVVKDPSGYLIQLEERG
;
A
#
# COMPACT_ATOMS: atom_id res chain seq x y z
N MET A 1 14.97 10.25 -14.19
CA MET A 1 15.47 11.62 -13.95
C MET A 1 14.75 12.13 -12.70
N ILE A 2 15.43 12.35 -11.56
CA ILE A 2 14.77 13.05 -10.44
C ILE A 2 14.65 14.50 -10.89
N ALA A 3 13.42 14.95 -11.16
CA ALA A 3 13.18 16.35 -11.48
C ALA A 3 13.57 17.20 -10.26
N ARG A 4 14.31 18.29 -10.50
CA ARG A 4 14.55 19.30 -9.47
C ARG A 4 13.20 19.92 -9.13
N LYS A 5 12.82 19.88 -7.85
CA LYS A 5 11.53 20.37 -7.38
C LYS A 5 11.70 21.75 -6.77
N ASP A 6 10.68 22.59 -6.93
CA ASP A 6 10.71 23.97 -6.40
C ASP A 6 10.58 23.99 -4.87
N ASN A 7 9.95 22.94 -4.28
CA ASN A 7 9.83 22.76 -2.83
C ASN A 7 10.58 21.50 -2.35
N PRO A 8 11.57 21.61 -1.45
CA PRO A 8 12.31 20.49 -0.87
C PRO A 8 11.43 19.41 -0.23
N GLY A 9 10.29 19.80 0.34
CA GLY A 9 9.32 18.88 0.93
C GLY A 9 8.71 17.90 -0.07
N GLU A 10 8.65 18.26 -1.36
CA GLU A 10 8.15 17.34 -2.38
C GLU A 10 9.08 16.15 -2.62
N HIS A 11 10.37 16.25 -2.27
CA HIS A 11 11.28 15.10 -2.29
C HIS A 11 10.95 14.11 -1.17
N PHE A 12 10.52 14.59 0.00
CA PHE A 12 10.03 13.73 1.07
C PHE A 12 8.71 13.05 0.66
N ASN A 13 7.77 13.79 0.05
CA ASN A 13 6.51 13.20 -0.43
C ASN A 13 6.76 12.11 -1.48
N SER A 14 7.61 12.37 -2.49
CA SER A 14 7.93 11.34 -3.48
C SER A 14 8.73 10.18 -2.91
N ALA A 15 9.53 10.39 -1.85
CA ALA A 15 10.15 9.27 -1.17
C ALA A 15 9.14 8.40 -0.43
N LEU A 16 8.13 9.02 0.18
CA LEU A 16 7.05 8.32 0.88
C LEU A 16 6.20 7.50 -0.09
N GLU A 17 5.84 8.07 -1.23
CA GLU A 17 5.14 7.40 -2.32
C GLU A 17 5.96 6.21 -2.83
N ALA A 18 7.22 6.43 -3.21
CA ALA A 18 8.11 5.38 -3.69
C ALA A 18 8.29 4.24 -2.68
N PHE A 19 8.46 4.58 -1.40
CA PHE A 19 8.58 3.57 -0.34
C PHE A 19 7.30 2.74 -0.20
N THR A 20 6.13 3.38 -0.27
CA THR A 20 4.83 2.71 -0.17
C THR A 20 4.58 1.80 -1.39
N SER A 21 5.09 2.16 -2.56
CA SER A 21 5.06 1.35 -3.77
C SER A 21 6.09 0.22 -3.80
N GLY A 22 6.98 0.12 -2.81
CA GLY A 22 8.05 -0.88 -2.75
C GLY A 22 9.31 -0.52 -3.54
N GLU A 23 9.39 0.69 -4.10
CA GLU A 23 10.56 1.19 -4.84
C GLU A 23 11.63 1.77 -3.92
N LEU A 24 12.29 0.89 -3.14
CA LEU A 24 13.25 1.32 -2.11
C LEU A 24 14.39 2.19 -2.66
N GLU A 25 14.91 1.88 -3.84
CA GLU A 25 16.03 2.63 -4.44
C GLU A 25 15.62 4.06 -4.81
N THR A 26 14.42 4.22 -5.38
CA THR A 26 13.84 5.53 -5.68
C THR A 26 13.59 6.30 -4.39
N ALA A 27 13.02 5.63 -3.37
CA ALA A 27 12.70 6.25 -2.09
C ALA A 27 13.94 6.81 -1.38
N VAL A 28 15.01 6.02 -1.30
CA VAL A 28 16.29 6.44 -0.69
C VAL A 28 16.89 7.62 -1.45
N ALA A 29 16.89 7.57 -2.78
CA ALA A 29 17.44 8.67 -3.60
C ALA A 29 16.67 9.98 -3.36
N CYS A 30 15.33 9.92 -3.35
CA CYS A 30 14.47 11.08 -3.08
C CYS A 30 14.70 11.65 -1.68
N LEU A 31 14.76 10.81 -0.63
CA LEU A 31 15.05 11.28 0.73
C LEU A 31 16.39 12.00 0.82
N ARG A 32 17.43 11.43 0.20
CA ARG A 32 18.77 12.02 0.24
C ARG A 32 18.82 13.39 -0.42
N VAL A 33 18.16 13.58 -1.57
CA VAL A 33 18.01 14.92 -2.16
C VAL A 33 17.29 15.86 -1.19
N GLY A 34 16.18 15.40 -0.61
CA GLY A 34 15.41 16.15 0.38
C GLY A 34 16.25 16.60 1.58
N PHE A 35 17.14 15.75 2.09
CA PHE A 35 18.02 16.08 3.21
C PHE A 35 18.97 17.24 2.89
N PHE A 36 19.52 17.30 1.67
CA PHE A 36 20.42 18.40 1.26
C PHE A 36 19.68 19.67 0.88
N GLU A 37 18.43 19.57 0.41
CA GLU A 37 17.62 20.74 0.07
C GLU A 37 16.95 21.38 1.30
N ASN A 38 16.61 20.59 2.33
CA ASN A 38 16.22 21.12 3.65
C ASN A 38 16.71 20.19 4.78
N LEU A 39 17.70 20.68 5.54
CA LEU A 39 18.39 19.95 6.61
C LEU A 39 17.51 19.64 7.83
N TYR A 40 16.34 20.29 7.95
CA TYR A 40 15.55 20.31 9.18
C TYR A 40 14.31 19.42 9.13
N ILE A 41 13.80 19.10 7.93
CA ILE A 41 12.57 18.29 7.80
C ILE A 41 12.76 16.91 8.43
N ALA A 42 13.80 16.19 8.04
CA ALA A 42 14.06 14.84 8.53
C ALA A 42 14.25 14.82 10.05
N ALA A 43 15.12 15.68 10.57
CA ALA A 43 15.40 15.82 11.99
C ALA A 43 14.10 16.04 12.80
N ARG A 44 13.23 16.94 12.33
CA ARG A 44 11.95 17.23 13.00
C ARG A 44 10.96 16.08 12.94
N LEU A 45 10.87 15.37 11.81
CA LEU A 45 10.01 14.20 11.69
C LEU A 45 10.42 13.09 12.68
N VAL A 46 11.73 12.85 12.82
CA VAL A 46 12.26 11.83 13.75
C VAL A 46 12.34 12.30 15.21
N GLY A 47 12.02 13.58 15.48
CA GLY A 47 12.04 14.14 16.83
C GLY A 47 13.44 14.53 17.34
N GLU A 48 14.42 14.67 16.46
CA GLU A 48 15.72 15.27 16.80
C GLU A 48 15.61 16.79 16.95
N GLU A 49 16.26 17.34 17.97
CA GLU A 49 16.37 18.79 18.13
C GLU A 49 17.24 19.37 17.00
N ALA A 50 16.60 20.12 16.11
CA ALA A 50 17.26 20.75 14.97
C ALA A 50 17.37 22.26 15.20
N HIS A 51 18.49 22.70 15.77
CA HIS A 51 18.75 24.12 15.97
C HIS A 51 19.09 24.82 14.64
N PRO A 52 18.50 26.00 14.36
CA PRO A 52 18.87 26.82 13.22
C PRO A 52 20.38 27.05 13.16
N GLN A 53 20.99 26.73 12.02
CA GLN A 53 22.41 26.91 11.81
C GLN A 53 22.70 28.27 11.17
N GLU A 54 23.82 28.89 11.56
CA GLU A 54 24.40 30.04 10.86
C GLU A 54 25.11 29.57 9.58
N ILE A 55 24.32 29.31 8.53
CA ILE A 55 24.78 28.87 7.22
C ILE A 55 24.10 29.67 6.11
N TRP A 56 24.68 29.59 4.91
CA TRP A 56 24.03 30.08 3.71
C TRP A 56 22.85 29.17 3.32
N TYR A 57 21.71 29.78 3.00
CA TYR A 57 20.51 29.10 2.49
C TYR A 57 20.27 29.49 1.03
N PRO A 58 19.92 28.54 0.14
CA PRO A 58 19.58 28.84 -1.25
C PRO A 58 18.27 29.62 -1.41
N GLY A 59 17.37 29.54 -0.42
CA GLY A 59 16.06 30.18 -0.46
C GLY A 59 15.27 29.96 0.84
N PRO A 60 14.05 30.52 0.95
CA PRO A 60 13.20 30.37 2.12
C PRO A 60 12.81 28.92 2.38
N GLU A 61 12.57 28.13 1.33
CA GLU A 61 12.17 26.72 1.44
C GLU A 61 13.23 25.80 2.08
N ALA A 62 14.49 26.23 2.11
CA ALA A 62 15.60 25.48 2.72
C ALA A 62 15.80 25.81 4.20
N ARG A 63 15.02 26.75 4.76
CA ARG A 63 15.15 27.25 6.13
C ARG A 63 14.34 26.41 7.12
N PRO A 64 14.59 26.56 8.44
CA PRO A 64 13.88 25.80 9.48
C PRO A 64 12.37 26.03 9.54
N ASP A 65 11.90 27.23 9.19
CA ASP A 65 10.48 27.61 9.15
C ASP A 65 9.69 26.81 8.11
N ALA A 66 10.23 26.67 6.89
CA ALA A 66 9.63 25.80 5.87
C ALA A 66 9.54 24.33 6.34
N ALA A 67 10.49 23.88 7.16
CA ALA A 67 10.42 22.55 7.77
C ALA A 67 9.35 22.45 8.87
N VAL A 68 8.98 23.54 9.54
CA VAL A 68 7.80 23.58 10.43
C VAL A 68 6.56 23.29 9.60
N GLU A 69 6.36 24.10 8.56
CA GLU A 69 5.16 24.05 7.73
C GLU A 69 4.99 22.67 7.08
N TYR A 70 6.07 22.09 6.56
CA TYR A 70 6.03 20.74 6.01
C TYR A 70 5.58 19.70 7.05
N VAL A 71 6.13 19.74 8.26
CA VAL A 71 5.80 18.76 9.31
C VAL A 71 4.38 18.94 9.82
N GLU A 72 3.89 20.18 9.94
CA GLU A 72 2.50 20.45 10.30
C GLU A 72 1.52 19.89 9.26
N ARG A 73 1.87 20.01 7.98
CA ARG A 73 0.98 19.61 6.88
C ARG A 73 1.04 18.12 6.53
N PHE A 74 2.22 17.53 6.54
CA PHE A 74 2.47 16.16 6.03
C PHE A 74 3.05 15.22 7.09
N GLY A 75 3.33 15.69 8.30
CA GLY A 75 3.90 14.87 9.36
C GLY A 75 2.99 13.70 9.77
N PHE A 76 1.68 13.84 9.61
CA PHE A 76 0.72 12.76 9.87
C PHE A 76 0.94 11.56 8.93
N ASP A 77 1.19 11.79 7.64
CA ASP A 77 1.37 10.72 6.65
C ASP A 77 2.60 9.84 6.93
N TRP A 78 3.64 10.45 7.50
CA TRP A 78 4.83 9.77 8.00
C TRP A 78 4.54 9.01 9.29
N LYS A 79 3.99 9.70 10.30
CA LYS A 79 3.76 9.14 11.64
C LYS A 79 2.65 8.10 11.70
N GLY A 80 1.77 8.05 10.70
CA GLY A 80 0.70 7.06 10.59
C GLY A 80 1.17 5.62 10.38
N SER A 81 2.48 5.38 10.17
CA SER A 81 3.03 4.03 10.07
C SER A 81 4.41 3.92 10.70
N ASN A 82 4.57 2.95 11.61
CA ASN A 82 5.86 2.60 12.20
C ASN A 82 6.88 2.18 11.14
N ALA A 83 6.46 1.56 10.03
CA ALA A 83 7.36 1.18 8.95
C ALA A 83 7.93 2.41 8.23
N LYS A 84 7.08 3.40 7.92
CA LYS A 84 7.50 4.67 7.31
C LYS A 84 8.49 5.42 8.20
N MET A 85 8.20 5.51 9.50
CA MET A 85 9.09 6.15 10.47
C MET A 85 10.43 5.43 10.63
N ARG A 86 10.41 4.08 10.73
CA ARG A 86 11.66 3.28 10.77
C ARG A 86 12.48 3.46 9.50
N PHE A 87 11.85 3.48 8.34
CA PHE A 87 12.52 3.75 7.07
C PHE A 87 13.22 5.11 7.09
N LEU A 88 12.47 6.19 7.37
CA LEU A 88 13.05 7.54 7.46
C LEU A 88 14.23 7.60 8.44
N GLN A 89 14.03 7.07 9.65
CA GLN A 89 15.05 7.07 10.70
C GLN A 89 16.31 6.31 10.28
N SER A 90 16.15 5.20 9.56
CA SER A 90 17.27 4.37 9.14
C SER A 90 18.09 5.02 8.02
N VAL A 91 17.44 5.69 7.07
CA VAL A 91 18.16 6.46 6.04
C VAL A 91 18.82 7.69 6.66
N TRP A 92 18.11 8.41 7.54
CA TRP A 92 18.62 9.60 8.22
C TRP A 92 19.83 9.31 9.12
N SER A 93 19.80 8.18 9.83
CA SER A 93 20.86 7.78 10.77
C SER A 93 21.99 7.01 10.09
N ASP A 94 21.94 6.78 8.78
CA ASP A 94 23.00 6.06 8.08
C ASP A 94 24.35 6.82 8.21
N PRO A 95 25.46 6.16 8.59
CA PRO A 95 26.74 6.82 8.80
C PRO A 95 27.28 7.60 7.59
N LEU A 96 27.00 7.14 6.37
CA LEU A 96 27.42 7.85 5.16
C LEU A 96 26.58 9.10 4.95
N VAL A 97 25.26 9.00 5.14
CA VAL A 97 24.35 10.15 5.04
C VAL A 97 24.73 11.21 6.06
N ARG A 98 24.96 10.83 7.32
CA ARG A 98 25.39 11.77 8.37
C ARG A 98 26.72 12.46 8.02
N ARG A 99 27.71 11.71 7.55
CA ARG A 99 29.00 12.28 7.10
C ARG A 99 28.84 13.23 5.91
N GLU A 100 27.98 12.89 4.94
CA GLU A 100 27.71 13.77 3.80
C GLU A 100 27.02 15.07 4.24
N LEU A 101 26.06 14.99 5.18
CA LEU A 101 25.38 16.16 5.74
C LEU A 101 26.34 17.08 6.51
N GLU A 102 27.27 16.52 7.28
CA GLU A 102 28.30 17.30 7.98
C GLU A 102 29.20 18.07 7.01
N ASN A 103 29.63 17.42 5.93
CA ASN A 103 30.39 18.08 4.87
C ASN A 103 29.57 19.17 4.18
N PHE A 104 28.30 18.91 3.92
CA PHE A 104 27.39 19.87 3.30
C PHE A 104 27.10 21.10 4.18
N ILE A 105 26.95 20.90 5.49
CA ILE A 105 26.81 21.99 6.47
C ILE A 105 28.09 22.82 6.49
N SER A 106 29.26 22.18 6.51
CA SER A 106 30.55 22.86 6.48
C SER A 106 30.74 23.68 5.20
N LEU A 107 30.33 23.14 4.06
CA LEU A 107 30.31 23.84 2.78
C LEU A 107 29.35 25.04 2.80
N SER A 108 28.16 24.89 3.37
CA SER A 108 27.18 25.97 3.50
C SER A 108 27.65 27.08 4.45
N ARG A 109 28.44 26.76 5.49
CA ARG A 109 29.14 27.75 6.32
C ARG A 109 30.22 28.50 5.54
N ALA A 110 30.99 27.79 4.72
CA ALA A 110 32.02 28.39 3.89
C ALA A 110 31.41 29.33 2.83
N LEU A 111 30.26 28.98 2.27
CA LEU A 111 29.49 29.84 1.35
C LEU A 111 29.08 31.16 1.99
N GLU A 112 28.58 31.11 3.24
CA GLU A 112 28.17 32.29 3.98
C GLU A 112 29.34 33.26 4.23
N ARG A 113 30.54 32.69 4.41
CA ARG A 113 31.77 33.43 4.74
C ARG A 113 32.66 33.70 3.53
N ALA A 114 32.17 33.45 2.32
CA ALA A 114 32.99 33.54 1.11
C ALA A 114 33.51 34.99 0.92
N PRO A 115 34.83 35.21 0.75
CA PRO A 115 35.41 36.55 0.68
C PRO A 115 35.19 37.25 -0.67
N ASP A 116 34.94 36.49 -1.72
CA ASP A 116 34.81 36.99 -3.09
C ASP A 116 33.86 36.11 -3.93
N GLU A 117 33.37 36.68 -5.03
CA GLU A 117 32.40 36.04 -5.92
C GLU A 117 32.95 34.77 -6.61
N ARG A 118 34.24 34.74 -6.94
CA ARG A 118 34.86 33.57 -7.58
C ARG A 118 34.91 32.38 -6.62
N THR A 119 35.25 32.63 -5.35
CA THR A 119 35.24 31.63 -4.29
C THR A 119 33.80 31.14 -4.05
N ARG A 120 32.84 32.07 -3.97
CA ARG A 120 31.43 31.74 -3.80
C ARG A 120 30.90 30.85 -4.93
N ASN A 121 31.19 31.18 -6.20
CA ASN A 121 30.71 30.39 -7.35
C ASN A 121 31.27 28.95 -7.34
N LYS A 122 32.55 28.77 -6.99
CA LYS A 122 33.13 27.43 -6.84
C LYS A 122 32.43 26.59 -5.76
N LEU A 123 32.13 27.21 -4.62
CA LEU A 123 31.44 26.53 -3.51
C LEU A 123 29.98 26.22 -3.88
N LEU A 124 29.32 27.05 -4.68
CA LEU A 124 27.98 26.79 -5.21
C LEU A 124 27.99 25.58 -6.17
N ASP A 125 28.96 25.52 -7.08
CA ASP A 125 29.14 24.38 -7.98
C ASP A 125 29.38 23.08 -7.20
N GLU A 126 30.18 23.14 -6.13
CA GLU A 126 30.41 22.00 -5.25
C GLU A 126 29.13 21.58 -4.50
N ARG A 127 28.33 22.55 -4.05
CA ARG A 127 27.07 22.29 -3.35
C ARG A 127 26.08 21.55 -4.24
N LEU A 128 25.97 21.95 -5.52
CA LEU A 128 25.08 21.32 -6.50
C LEU A 128 25.39 19.83 -6.71
N ARG A 129 26.63 19.38 -6.45
CA ARG A 129 27.00 17.96 -6.58
C ARG A 129 26.35 17.08 -5.52
N TYR A 130 25.91 17.61 -4.37
CA TYR A 130 25.26 16.79 -3.33
C TYR A 130 23.84 16.35 -3.71
N THR A 131 23.19 17.11 -4.59
CA THR A 131 21.88 16.79 -5.17
C THR A 131 21.99 16.15 -6.55
N ASP A 132 23.21 16.00 -7.08
CA ASP A 132 23.45 15.38 -8.37
C ASP A 132 23.23 13.87 -8.31
N ARG A 133 22.55 13.35 -9.34
CA ARG A 133 22.16 11.94 -9.40
C ARG A 133 23.37 11.00 -9.43
N GLY A 134 24.43 11.37 -10.17
CA GLY A 134 25.64 10.54 -10.27
C GLY A 134 26.35 10.39 -8.93
N ARG A 135 26.37 11.45 -8.11
CA ARG A 135 26.92 11.36 -6.74
C ARG A 135 26.04 10.53 -5.82
N ILE A 136 24.72 10.73 -5.88
CA ILE A 136 23.77 9.96 -5.07
C ILE A 136 23.92 8.47 -5.40
N ASP A 137 23.88 8.09 -6.68
CA ASP A 137 24.00 6.70 -7.11
C ASP A 137 25.33 6.06 -6.68
N ALA A 138 26.43 6.83 -6.67
CA ALA A 138 27.76 6.34 -6.28
C ALA A 138 27.85 5.85 -4.81
N THR A 139 27.09 6.45 -3.89
CA THR A 139 27.04 6.04 -2.47
C THR A 139 25.76 5.31 -2.09
N GLN A 140 24.82 5.17 -3.03
CA GLN A 140 23.51 4.56 -2.80
C GLN A 140 23.57 3.04 -2.59
N ALA A 141 24.44 2.33 -3.32
CA ALA A 141 24.56 0.88 -3.19
C ALA A 141 24.93 0.42 -1.77
N GLU A 142 25.82 1.16 -1.09
CA GLU A 142 26.25 0.84 0.27
C GLU A 142 25.14 1.10 1.30
N ILE A 143 24.44 2.23 1.16
CA ILE A 143 23.27 2.56 2.00
C ILE A 143 22.17 1.49 1.82
N LEU A 144 21.84 1.14 0.58
CA LEU A 144 20.85 0.10 0.28
C LEU A 144 21.25 -1.26 0.83
N CYS A 145 22.54 -1.62 0.78
CA CYS A 145 23.04 -2.87 1.36
C CYS A 145 22.77 -2.93 2.88
N ARG A 146 23.04 -1.84 3.61
CA ARG A 146 22.76 -1.77 5.05
C ARG A 146 21.27 -1.77 5.36
N LEU A 147 20.46 -1.05 4.56
CA LEU A 147 19.01 -1.03 4.73
C LEU A 147 18.39 -2.41 4.47
N ARG A 148 18.84 -3.13 3.44
CA ARG A 148 18.39 -4.50 3.13
C ARG A 148 18.89 -5.54 4.12
N GLY A 149 20.04 -5.29 4.75
CA GLY A 149 20.57 -6.11 5.85
C GLY A 149 19.88 -5.87 7.20
N GLY A 150 19.15 -4.76 7.33
CA GLY A 150 18.21 -4.51 8.42
C GLY A 150 16.82 -5.05 8.10
N ASP A 151 15.97 -5.16 9.11
CA ASP A 151 14.56 -5.59 9.03
C ASP A 151 13.64 -4.50 8.38
N LEU A 152 14.19 -3.81 7.38
CA LEU A 152 13.61 -2.67 6.64
C LEU A 152 13.37 -3.04 5.18
N ALA A 153 13.16 -4.33 4.90
CA ALA A 153 12.41 -4.68 3.71
C ALA A 153 11.15 -3.79 3.75
N GLY A 154 11.02 -2.87 2.78
CA GLY A 154 9.80 -2.08 2.65
C GLY A 154 8.61 -3.02 2.75
N PRO A 155 7.44 -2.58 3.28
CA PRO A 155 6.31 -3.47 3.44
C PRO A 155 6.16 -4.23 2.11
N SER A 156 6.33 -5.56 2.15
CA SER A 156 6.03 -6.40 1.00
C SER A 156 4.67 -5.92 0.54
N GLN A 157 4.54 -5.49 -0.72
CA GLN A 157 3.28 -4.97 -1.23
C GLN A 157 2.17 -5.87 -0.68
N PRO A 158 1.13 -5.30 -0.03
CA PRO A 158 0.07 -6.14 0.51
C PRO A 158 -0.37 -7.10 -0.59
N PRO A 159 -0.46 -8.41 -0.30
CA PRO A 159 -0.85 -9.36 -1.33
C PRO A 159 -2.19 -8.91 -1.91
N VAL A 160 -2.25 -8.77 -3.23
CA VAL A 160 -3.51 -8.49 -3.92
C VAL A 160 -4.26 -9.82 -3.99
N LEU A 161 -5.55 -9.78 -3.65
CA LEU A 161 -6.42 -10.94 -3.85
C LEU A 161 -6.59 -11.15 -5.36
N ASP A 162 -5.88 -12.13 -5.91
CA ASP A 162 -6.00 -12.52 -7.31
C ASP A 162 -7.13 -13.54 -7.52
N SER A 163 -7.14 -14.59 -6.69
CA SER A 163 -8.05 -15.72 -6.82
C SER A 163 -8.46 -16.24 -5.43
N LEU A 164 -9.74 -16.57 -5.27
CA LEU A 164 -10.31 -17.21 -4.09
C LEU A 164 -10.86 -18.58 -4.47
N TYR A 165 -10.31 -19.64 -3.87
CA TYR A 165 -10.71 -21.03 -4.12
C TYR A 165 -11.67 -21.50 -3.03
N LEU A 166 -12.87 -21.89 -3.44
CA LEU A 166 -13.84 -22.56 -2.57
C LEU A 166 -13.83 -24.05 -2.89
N ALA A 167 -13.46 -24.84 -1.87
CA ALA A 167 -13.51 -26.28 -1.96
C ALA A 167 -14.98 -26.73 -1.91
N ALA A 168 -15.42 -27.38 -2.98
CA ALA A 168 -16.79 -27.82 -3.16
C ALA A 168 -16.95 -29.31 -2.84
N ALA A 169 -18.01 -29.65 -2.09
CA ALA A 169 -18.42 -31.04 -1.88
C ALA A 169 -18.93 -31.67 -3.19
N ASP A 170 -19.76 -30.91 -3.91
CA ASP A 170 -20.25 -31.17 -5.26
C ASP A 170 -19.96 -29.93 -6.12
N PRO A 171 -18.97 -29.99 -7.04
CA PRO A 171 -18.63 -28.87 -7.91
C PRO A 171 -19.77 -28.47 -8.84
N VAL A 172 -20.54 -29.43 -9.36
CA VAL A 172 -21.61 -29.14 -10.32
C VAL A 172 -22.71 -28.36 -9.64
N GLU A 173 -23.14 -28.81 -8.46
CA GLU A 173 -24.15 -28.12 -7.67
C GLU A 173 -23.68 -26.73 -7.22
N SER A 174 -22.43 -26.62 -6.76
CA SER A 174 -21.86 -25.35 -6.32
C SER A 174 -21.71 -24.36 -7.47
N VAL A 175 -21.24 -24.81 -8.65
CA VAL A 175 -21.15 -23.96 -9.85
C VAL A 175 -22.52 -23.47 -10.29
N GLU A 176 -23.52 -24.34 -10.33
CA GLU A 176 -24.89 -23.94 -10.64
C GLU A 176 -25.45 -22.92 -9.65
N PHE A 177 -25.14 -23.07 -8.36
CA PHE A 177 -25.52 -22.10 -7.34
C PHE A 177 -24.92 -20.71 -7.63
N TYR A 178 -23.61 -20.60 -7.83
CA TYR A 178 -22.97 -19.31 -8.09
C TYR A 178 -23.38 -18.71 -9.44
N ARG A 179 -23.61 -19.54 -10.47
CA ARG A 179 -24.14 -19.11 -11.77
C ARG A 179 -25.51 -18.45 -11.63
N LYS A 180 -26.42 -19.05 -10.85
CA LYS A 180 -27.76 -18.52 -10.56
C LYS A 180 -27.72 -17.26 -9.69
N LEU A 181 -26.92 -17.28 -8.63
CA LEU A 181 -26.82 -16.17 -7.68
C LEU A 181 -26.21 -14.93 -8.33
N LEU A 182 -25.09 -15.09 -9.04
CA LEU A 182 -24.32 -13.98 -9.59
C LEU A 182 -24.76 -13.60 -11.01
N ASN A 183 -25.53 -14.46 -11.68
CA ASN A 183 -25.90 -14.33 -13.09
C ASN A 183 -24.68 -14.13 -14.01
N ILE A 184 -23.61 -14.88 -13.74
CA ILE A 184 -22.35 -14.89 -14.49
C ILE A 184 -22.11 -16.31 -14.99
N GLU A 185 -21.80 -16.46 -16.27
CA GLU A 185 -21.41 -17.75 -16.83
C GLU A 185 -19.94 -18.07 -16.48
N PRO A 186 -19.66 -19.22 -15.86
CA PRO A 186 -18.31 -19.60 -15.49
C PRO A 186 -17.50 -20.02 -16.71
N ARG A 187 -16.17 -19.95 -16.58
CA ARG A 187 -15.23 -20.62 -17.48
C ARG A 187 -14.86 -21.97 -16.89
N GLU A 188 -15.13 -23.05 -17.60
CA GLU A 188 -14.60 -24.37 -17.23
C GLU A 188 -13.10 -24.40 -17.54
N THR A 189 -12.27 -24.59 -16.52
CA THR A 189 -10.81 -24.50 -16.67
C THR A 189 -10.07 -25.83 -16.47
N SER A 190 -10.68 -26.82 -15.82
CA SER A 190 -10.11 -28.18 -15.74
C SER A 190 -11.16 -29.26 -15.47
N ARG A 191 -10.90 -30.49 -15.93
CA ARG A 191 -11.66 -31.72 -15.59
C ARG A 191 -10.99 -32.55 -14.48
N GLN A 192 -9.84 -32.10 -13.96
CA GLN A 192 -9.10 -32.78 -12.88
C GLN A 192 -9.76 -32.55 -11.51
N ALA A 193 -9.53 -33.44 -10.55
CA ALA A 193 -10.08 -33.37 -9.18
C ALA A 193 -11.61 -33.09 -9.10
N ARG A 194 -12.41 -33.74 -9.96
CA ARG A 194 -13.88 -33.54 -10.14
C ARG A 194 -14.29 -32.21 -10.78
N GLY A 195 -13.35 -31.45 -11.32
CA GLY A 195 -13.60 -30.26 -12.12
C GLY A 195 -13.32 -28.96 -11.37
N CYS A 196 -12.97 -27.95 -12.17
CA CYS A 196 -12.70 -26.59 -11.72
C CYS A 196 -13.42 -25.60 -12.65
N ALA A 197 -14.16 -24.67 -12.06
CA ALA A 197 -14.86 -23.62 -12.77
C ALA A 197 -14.58 -22.26 -12.14
N GLU A 198 -14.39 -21.26 -12.99
CA GLU A 198 -13.93 -19.92 -12.60
C GLU A 198 -14.97 -18.87 -12.97
N PHE A 199 -15.32 -18.02 -12.00
CA PHE A 199 -16.13 -16.83 -12.19
C PHE A 199 -15.22 -15.60 -12.13
N GLU A 200 -15.23 -14.81 -13.20
CA GLU A 200 -14.49 -13.55 -13.27
C GLU A 200 -15.29 -12.45 -12.56
N LEU A 201 -14.82 -11.98 -11.41
CA LEU A 201 -15.42 -10.87 -10.68
C LEU A 201 -14.57 -9.61 -10.81
N SER A 202 -15.13 -8.46 -10.44
CA SER A 202 -14.39 -7.20 -10.45
C SER A 202 -13.31 -7.18 -9.37
N GLY A 203 -12.09 -7.60 -9.74
CA GLY A 203 -10.89 -7.49 -8.91
C GLY A 203 -10.29 -8.81 -8.46
N PHE A 204 -11.00 -9.94 -8.59
CA PHE A 204 -10.48 -11.27 -8.29
C PHE A 204 -11.29 -12.36 -9.00
N LYS A 205 -10.75 -13.58 -9.07
CA LYS A 205 -11.45 -14.76 -9.58
C LYS A 205 -12.04 -15.57 -8.44
N LEU A 206 -13.31 -15.93 -8.54
CA LEU A 206 -13.91 -16.91 -7.64
C LEU A 206 -13.84 -18.29 -8.31
N VAL A 207 -13.14 -19.22 -7.68
CA VAL A 207 -12.88 -20.55 -8.23
C VAL A 207 -13.60 -21.61 -7.41
N ILE A 208 -14.45 -22.39 -8.06
CA ILE A 208 -15.12 -23.53 -7.45
C ILE A 208 -14.32 -24.78 -7.80
N HIS A 209 -13.72 -25.39 -6.78
CA HIS A 209 -12.79 -26.49 -6.96
C HIS A 209 -13.34 -27.76 -6.33
N GLY A 210 -13.43 -28.84 -7.11
CA GLY A 210 -13.81 -30.14 -6.60
C GLY A 210 -12.79 -30.77 -5.66
N LEU A 211 -13.29 -31.54 -4.70
CA LEU A 211 -12.46 -32.37 -3.85
C LEU A 211 -12.53 -33.82 -4.31
N ASP A 212 -11.42 -34.33 -4.83
CA ASP A 212 -11.19 -35.76 -4.97
C ASP A 212 -10.01 -36.19 -4.10
N GLN A 213 -10.32 -36.79 -2.95
CA GLN A 213 -9.32 -37.27 -1.99
C GLN A 213 -8.37 -38.33 -2.55
N GLN A 214 -8.71 -38.95 -3.69
CA GLN A 214 -7.94 -40.02 -4.32
C GLN A 214 -7.22 -39.57 -5.61
N SER A 215 -7.39 -38.31 -6.02
CA SER A 215 -6.77 -37.82 -7.25
C SER A 215 -5.32 -37.40 -6.99
N GLU A 216 -4.37 -38.17 -7.52
CA GLU A 216 -2.95 -37.76 -7.62
C GLU A 216 -2.76 -36.53 -8.53
N GLU A 217 -3.82 -36.13 -9.25
CA GLU A 217 -3.86 -35.00 -10.17
C GLU A 217 -4.51 -33.74 -9.58
N ASP A 218 -4.77 -33.66 -8.26
CA ASP A 218 -5.15 -32.38 -7.62
C ASP A 218 -3.96 -31.41 -7.67
N PRO A 219 -3.99 -30.37 -8.53
CA PRO A 219 -2.84 -29.50 -8.73
C PRO A 219 -2.56 -28.60 -7.51
N PHE A 220 -3.53 -28.43 -6.61
CA PHE A 220 -3.40 -27.56 -5.43
C PHE A 220 -3.08 -28.33 -4.16
N GLY A 221 -3.24 -29.66 -4.17
CA GLY A 221 -2.94 -30.52 -3.04
C GLY A 221 -3.62 -30.05 -1.75
N LEU A 222 -4.92 -29.73 -1.83
CA LEU A 222 -5.69 -29.08 -0.74
C LEU A 222 -5.78 -29.91 0.55
N GLY A 223 -5.22 -31.13 0.54
CA GLY A 223 -5.15 -32.00 1.69
C GLY A 223 -6.47 -32.74 1.94
N PRO A 224 -6.62 -33.37 3.12
CA PRO A 224 -7.83 -34.12 3.44
C PRO A 224 -9.04 -33.18 3.54
N ARG A 225 -10.21 -33.66 3.11
CA ARG A 225 -11.47 -32.90 3.21
C ARG A 225 -11.71 -32.48 4.67
N PRO A 226 -11.97 -31.19 4.96
CA PRO A 226 -12.28 -30.74 6.30
C PRO A 226 -13.60 -31.34 6.79
N ALA A 227 -13.72 -31.53 8.11
CA ALA A 227 -14.91 -32.14 8.72
C ALA A 227 -16.20 -31.32 8.48
N SER A 228 -16.08 -30.00 8.35
CA SER A 228 -17.17 -29.12 7.96
C SER A 228 -16.66 -28.10 6.94
N LEU A 229 -17.05 -28.26 5.68
CA LEU A 229 -16.80 -27.25 4.65
C LEU A 229 -17.56 -25.96 5.01
N GLY A 230 -16.98 -24.81 4.64
CA GLY A 230 -17.56 -23.48 4.87
C GLY A 230 -17.61 -22.99 6.32
N TRP A 231 -17.27 -23.81 7.32
CA TRP A 231 -17.33 -23.39 8.72
C TRP A 231 -16.30 -22.29 9.02
N GLY A 232 -16.78 -21.17 9.56
CA GLY A 232 -15.96 -20.00 9.88
C GLY A 232 -15.66 -19.08 8.68
N SER A 233 -16.18 -19.38 7.49
CA SER A 233 -15.95 -18.59 6.28
C SER A 233 -17.21 -17.82 5.87
N VAL A 234 -17.07 -16.51 5.74
CA VAL A 234 -18.09 -15.61 5.19
C VAL A 234 -17.46 -14.83 4.04
N LEU A 235 -18.03 -14.93 2.85
CA LEU A 235 -17.64 -14.14 1.68
C LEU A 235 -18.58 -12.96 1.52
N VAL A 236 -18.08 -11.74 1.70
CA VAL A 236 -18.85 -10.51 1.52
C VAL A 236 -18.54 -9.90 0.16
N LEU A 237 -19.56 -9.81 -0.71
CA LEU A 237 -19.47 -9.27 -2.06
C LEU A 237 -20.21 -7.94 -2.13
N GLY A 238 -19.45 -6.86 -2.40
CA GLY A 238 -20.02 -5.54 -2.62
C GLY A 238 -20.61 -5.42 -4.02
N VAL A 239 -21.87 -4.99 -4.12
CA VAL A 239 -22.59 -4.78 -5.38
C VAL A 239 -23.15 -3.37 -5.47
N GLN A 240 -23.33 -2.84 -6.68
CA GLN A 240 -23.88 -1.49 -6.87
C GLN A 240 -25.41 -1.44 -6.72
N LYS A 241 -26.10 -2.54 -7.04
CA LYS A 241 -27.56 -2.66 -7.00
C LYS A 241 -27.93 -4.01 -6.44
N LEU A 242 -28.41 -4.05 -5.21
CA LEU A 242 -28.70 -5.31 -4.52
C LEU A 242 -29.98 -5.99 -5.04
N ASP A 243 -30.97 -5.20 -5.46
CA ASP A 243 -32.30 -5.70 -5.84
C ASP A 243 -32.25 -6.74 -6.97
N GLY A 244 -31.36 -6.54 -7.96
CA GLY A 244 -31.19 -7.50 -9.05
C GLY A 244 -30.70 -8.86 -8.57
N TYR A 245 -29.78 -8.91 -7.61
CA TYR A 245 -29.28 -10.17 -7.04
C TYR A 245 -30.33 -10.81 -6.13
N LEU A 246 -31.09 -10.01 -5.39
CA LEU A 246 -32.18 -10.49 -4.54
C LEU A 246 -33.31 -11.13 -5.36
N GLU A 247 -33.68 -10.51 -6.48
CA GLU A 247 -34.66 -11.05 -7.43
C GLU A 247 -34.17 -12.37 -8.03
N GLN A 248 -32.89 -12.46 -8.42
CA GLN A 248 -32.30 -13.70 -8.94
C GLN A 248 -32.32 -14.83 -7.89
N ALA A 249 -31.93 -14.52 -6.65
CA ALA A 249 -31.97 -15.49 -5.56
C ALA A 249 -33.40 -16.02 -5.34
N ARG A 250 -34.40 -15.15 -5.32
CA ARG A 250 -35.82 -15.54 -5.19
C ARG A 250 -36.32 -16.33 -6.39
N HIS A 251 -35.98 -15.91 -7.60
CA HIS A 251 -36.40 -16.58 -8.83
C HIS A 251 -35.88 -18.02 -8.91
N HIS A 252 -34.66 -18.25 -8.40
CA HIS A 252 -34.02 -19.54 -8.36
C HIS A 252 -34.24 -20.32 -7.05
N GLU A 253 -35.17 -19.86 -6.20
CA GLU A 253 -35.53 -20.50 -4.93
C GLU A 253 -34.33 -20.68 -3.98
N ILE A 254 -33.34 -19.77 -4.05
CA ILE A 254 -32.20 -19.75 -3.13
C ILE A 254 -32.68 -19.26 -1.76
N GLU A 255 -32.40 -20.04 -0.73
CA GLU A 255 -32.75 -19.70 0.65
C GLU A 255 -31.95 -18.48 1.13
N ILE A 256 -32.68 -17.43 1.53
CA ILE A 256 -32.13 -16.25 2.19
C ILE A 256 -32.16 -16.52 3.69
N LEU A 257 -30.98 -16.55 4.30
CA LEU A 257 -30.81 -16.84 5.72
C LEU A 257 -31.01 -15.60 6.60
N ASP A 258 -30.54 -14.45 6.11
CA ASP A 258 -30.62 -13.18 6.80
C ASP A 258 -30.64 -12.03 5.78
N SER A 259 -31.18 -10.87 6.15
CA SER A 259 -31.24 -9.70 5.28
C SER A 259 -31.62 -8.43 6.03
N GLU A 260 -30.96 -7.33 5.70
CA GLU A 260 -31.34 -5.96 6.07
C GLU A 260 -31.61 -5.18 4.77
N LEU A 261 -32.89 -5.02 4.41
CA LEU A 261 -33.27 -4.45 3.11
C LEU A 261 -33.80 -3.02 3.20
N GLU A 262 -34.13 -2.55 4.40
CA GLU A 262 -34.66 -1.21 4.66
C GLU A 262 -33.52 -0.25 5.03
N THR A 263 -33.40 0.88 4.32
CA THR A 263 -32.62 2.02 4.81
C THR A 263 -33.44 2.69 5.89
N GLY A 264 -33.09 2.51 7.16
CA GLY A 264 -33.85 3.08 8.27
C GLY A 264 -33.95 4.60 8.19
N GLU A 265 -35.15 5.13 7.94
CA GLU A 265 -35.54 6.49 8.34
C GLU A 265 -35.83 6.48 9.85
N ALA A 266 -34.80 6.38 10.67
CA ALA A 266 -34.92 6.56 12.11
C ALA A 266 -34.87 8.07 12.44
N MET A 267 -36.05 8.70 12.49
CA MET A 267 -36.37 9.87 13.33
C MET A 267 -35.17 10.76 13.75
N GLY A 268 -34.71 11.64 12.87
CA GLY A 268 -34.04 12.89 13.25
C GLY A 268 -32.62 12.79 13.84
N LEU A 269 -31.97 11.63 13.79
CA LEU A 269 -30.50 11.54 13.90
C LEU A 269 -29.98 10.83 12.66
N GLU A 270 -29.03 11.45 11.95
CA GLU A 270 -28.27 10.80 10.88
C GLU A 270 -27.57 9.57 11.45
N THR A 271 -28.21 8.40 11.39
CA THR A 271 -27.54 7.13 11.64
C THR A 271 -26.69 6.84 10.41
N ALA A 272 -25.39 7.06 10.55
CA ALA A 272 -24.42 6.54 9.59
C ALA A 272 -24.60 5.02 9.44
N GLY A 273 -24.98 4.57 8.24
CA GLY A 273 -24.47 3.32 7.68
C GLY A 273 -25.21 2.00 7.99
N THR A 274 -26.53 1.92 7.87
CA THR A 274 -27.15 0.61 7.60
C THR A 274 -26.98 0.28 6.12
N THR A 275 -25.94 -0.50 5.79
CA THR A 275 -25.75 -1.01 4.43
C THR A 275 -26.81 -2.07 4.14
N ARG A 276 -27.50 -1.98 2.99
CA ARG A 276 -28.47 -3.01 2.59
C ARG A 276 -27.72 -4.30 2.24
N PHE A 277 -28.16 -5.44 2.77
CA PHE A 277 -27.55 -6.73 2.47
C PHE A 277 -28.52 -7.90 2.53
N PHE A 278 -28.13 -9.03 1.94
CA PHE A 278 -28.72 -10.33 2.25
C PHE A 278 -27.64 -11.43 2.28
N VAL A 279 -27.92 -12.48 3.05
CA VAL A 279 -27.02 -13.61 3.26
C VAL A 279 -27.68 -14.89 2.74
N VAL A 280 -26.93 -15.65 1.97
CA VAL A 280 -27.28 -16.99 1.50
C VAL A 280 -26.20 -17.98 1.90
N LYS A 281 -26.50 -19.27 1.79
CA LYS A 281 -25.53 -20.34 2.04
C LYS A 281 -25.40 -21.22 0.82
N ASP A 282 -24.16 -21.45 0.42
CA ASP A 282 -23.88 -22.32 -0.72
C ASP A 282 -24.04 -23.81 -0.34
N PRO A 283 -24.09 -24.72 -1.34
CA PRO A 283 -24.25 -26.16 -1.09
C PRO A 283 -23.13 -26.78 -0.26
N SER A 284 -21.94 -26.18 -0.26
CA SER A 284 -20.78 -26.65 0.50
C SER A 284 -20.71 -26.04 1.90
N GLY A 285 -21.61 -25.11 2.24
CA GLY A 285 -21.79 -24.54 3.55
C GLY A 285 -21.15 -23.17 3.79
N TYR A 286 -20.57 -22.54 2.77
CA TYR A 286 -20.02 -21.18 2.86
C TYR A 286 -21.15 -20.16 2.94
N LEU A 287 -21.02 -19.16 3.83
CA LEU A 287 -21.95 -18.04 3.90
C LEU A 287 -21.54 -16.97 2.91
N ILE A 288 -22.47 -16.53 2.07
CA ILE A 288 -22.25 -15.50 1.06
C ILE A 288 -23.16 -14.33 1.38
N GLN A 289 -22.56 -13.17 1.67
CA GLN A 289 -23.28 -11.92 1.91
C GLN A 289 -23.11 -11.03 0.68
N LEU A 290 -24.22 -10.57 0.11
CA LEU A 290 -24.24 -9.52 -0.91
C LEU A 290 -24.64 -8.21 -0.23
N GLU A 291 -23.82 -7.18 -0.41
CA GLU A 291 -23.97 -5.90 0.28
C GLU A 291 -23.95 -4.75 -0.73
N GLU A 292 -24.92 -3.85 -0.64
CA GLU A 292 -25.03 -2.69 -1.54
C GLU A 292 -24.01 -1.62 -1.17
N ARG A 293 -23.04 -1.34 -2.04
CA ARG A 293 -22.11 -0.22 -1.84
C ARG A 293 -22.74 1.08 -2.35
N GLY A 294 -22.98 2.01 -1.42
CA GLY A 294 -23.41 3.39 -1.70
C GLY A 294 -22.32 4.26 -2.34
#